data_AF-A0A4Q2SJ82-F1
#
_entry.id   AF-A0A4Q2SJ82-F1
#
_cell.length_a   1.000
_cell.length_b   1.000
_cell.length_c   1.000
_cell.angle_alpha   90.00
_cell.angle_beta   90.00
_cell.angle_gamma   90.00
#
_symmetry.space_group_name_H-M   'P 1'
#
loop_
_entity.id
_entity.type
_entity.pdbx_description
1 polymer ?
#
loop_
_entity_poly.entity_id
_entity_poly.type
_entity_poly.pdbx_seq_one_letter_code
_entity_poly.pdbx_strand_id
1 'polypeptide(L)'
;MTRGLVVHQGSISTLESALADATEQITTQIGDLLEQVETLTPGWDETSESHLAHLEHQQKLRDGVARLTEALDQVRTQLAGHREDAREIEVENVAIVN
;
A
#
# COMPACT_ATOMS: atom_id res chain seq x y z
N MET A 1 9.92 0.44 -32.97
CA MET A 1 9.18 -0.11 -31.80
C MET A 1 9.79 0.28 -30.45
N THR A 2 11.08 0.59 -30.36
CA THR A 2 11.78 0.96 -29.10
C THR A 2 11.19 2.16 -28.33
N ARG A 3 10.71 3.19 -29.04
CA ARG A 3 10.20 4.41 -28.39
C ARG A 3 8.91 4.22 -27.56
N GLY A 4 8.12 3.17 -27.84
CA GLY A 4 6.91 2.84 -27.06
C GLY A 4 7.24 2.13 -25.75
N LEU A 5 8.14 1.15 -25.79
CA LEU A 5 8.57 0.36 -24.62
C LEU A 5 9.30 1.21 -23.56
N VAL A 6 10.17 2.12 -23.98
CA VAL A 6 10.86 3.07 -23.06
C VAL A 6 9.87 3.99 -22.33
N VAL A 7 8.81 4.45 -23.01
CA VAL A 7 7.75 5.27 -22.41
C VAL A 7 6.92 4.46 -21.41
N HIS A 8 6.69 3.17 -21.69
CA HIS A 8 6.03 2.27 -20.74
C HIS A 8 6.88 2.03 -19.47
N GLN A 9 8.20 1.82 -19.60
CA GLN A 9 9.14 1.71 -18.45
C GLN A 9 9.10 2.97 -17.56
N GLY A 10 9.16 4.16 -18.15
CA GLY A 10 9.07 5.43 -17.40
C GLY A 10 7.72 5.63 -16.70
N SER A 11 6.63 5.20 -17.35
CA SER A 11 5.28 5.28 -16.77
C SER A 11 5.09 4.28 -15.62
N ILE A 12 5.66 3.06 -15.73
CA ILE A 12 5.65 2.03 -14.67
C ILE A 12 6.44 2.51 -13.45
N SER A 13 7.62 3.09 -13.65
CA SER A 13 8.40 3.65 -12.54
C SER A 13 7.68 4.80 -11.84
N THR A 14 7.01 5.67 -12.60
CA THR A 14 6.19 6.76 -12.03
C THR A 14 5.01 6.21 -11.21
N LEU A 15 4.36 5.15 -11.70
CA LEU A 15 3.28 4.46 -10.97
C LEU A 15 3.78 3.81 -9.69
N GLU A 16 4.98 3.21 -9.71
CA GLU A 16 5.59 2.57 -8.54
C GLU A 16 5.86 3.59 -7.42
N SER A 17 6.46 4.73 -7.76
CA SER A 17 6.66 5.82 -6.80
C SER A 17 5.34 6.36 -6.27
N ALA A 18 4.36 6.62 -7.15
CA ALA A 18 3.06 7.13 -6.71
C ALA A 18 2.30 6.17 -5.79
N LEU A 19 2.38 4.86 -6.06
CA LEU A 19 1.77 3.82 -5.21
C LEU A 19 2.49 3.68 -3.87
N ALA A 20 3.82 3.77 -3.85
CA ALA A 20 4.59 3.76 -2.61
C ALA A 20 4.22 4.95 -1.73
N ASP A 21 4.25 6.16 -2.27
CA ASP A 21 3.92 7.40 -1.56
C ASP A 21 2.48 7.39 -1.03
N ALA A 22 1.52 6.91 -1.83
CA ALA A 22 0.12 6.82 -1.42
C ALA A 22 -0.06 5.78 -0.30
N THR A 23 0.62 4.64 -0.37
CA THR A 23 0.56 3.59 0.65
C THR A 23 1.11 4.09 1.98
N GLU A 24 2.25 4.78 1.96
CA GLU A 24 2.84 5.39 3.15
C GLU A 24 1.89 6.44 3.76
N GLN A 25 1.36 7.36 2.95
CA GLN A 25 0.42 8.38 3.45
C GLN A 25 -0.85 7.78 4.06
N ILE A 26 -1.45 6.78 3.42
CA ILE A 26 -2.66 6.11 3.93
C ILE A 26 -2.37 5.40 5.25
N THR A 27 -1.25 4.67 5.32
CA THR A 27 -0.89 3.92 6.53
C THR A 27 -0.59 4.86 7.71
N THR A 28 0.14 5.95 7.48
CA THR A 28 0.39 6.98 8.49
C THR A 28 -0.90 7.64 8.97
N GLN A 29 -1.73 8.17 8.08
CA GLN A 29 -2.97 8.86 8.47
C GLN A 29 -3.89 7.96 9.30
N ILE A 30 -3.99 6.70 8.91
CA ILE A 30 -4.82 5.73 9.64
C ILE A 30 -4.23 5.44 11.02
N GLY A 31 -2.92 5.31 11.14
CA GLY A 31 -2.23 5.15 12.43
C GLY A 31 -2.51 6.33 13.37
N ASP A 32 -2.35 7.55 12.85
CA ASP A 32 -2.59 8.79 13.60
C ASP A 32 -4.06 8.90 14.06
N LEU A 33 -5.01 8.48 13.24
CA LEU A 33 -6.43 8.48 13.59
C LEU A 33 -6.75 7.43 14.67
N LEU A 34 -6.15 6.25 14.59
CA LEU A 34 -6.30 5.21 15.62
C LEU A 34 -5.79 5.70 16.98
N GLU A 35 -4.61 6.32 17.00
CA GLU A 35 -4.02 6.88 18.22
C GLU A 35 -4.89 8.02 18.77
N GLN A 36 -5.41 8.90 17.91
CA GLN A 36 -6.37 9.93 18.34
C GLN A 36 -7.62 9.34 18.97
N VAL A 37 -8.20 8.29 18.39
CA VAL A 37 -9.37 7.63 19.00
C VAL A 37 -9.01 7.06 20.37
N GLU A 38 -7.85 6.42 20.54
CA GLU A 38 -7.39 5.91 21.84
C GLU A 38 -7.22 7.02 22.88
N THR A 39 -6.69 8.18 22.49
CA THR A 39 -6.56 9.33 23.40
C THR A 39 -7.90 9.95 23.81
N LEU A 40 -8.98 9.68 23.06
CA LEU A 40 -10.34 10.14 23.34
C LEU A 40 -11.15 9.12 24.16
N THR A 41 -10.62 7.92 24.41
CA THR A 41 -11.22 6.89 25.26
C THR A 41 -10.92 6.95 26.79
N PRO A 42 -10.34 8.00 27.42
CA PRO A 42 -10.23 8.03 28.88
C PRO A 42 -11.59 8.21 29.56
N GLY A 43 -11.82 7.43 30.62
CA GLY A 43 -12.92 7.63 31.57
C GLY A 43 -14.09 6.65 31.47
N TRP A 44 -14.01 5.65 30.59
CA TRP A 44 -15.00 4.57 30.57
C TRP A 44 -14.61 3.50 31.59
N ASP A 45 -15.59 3.03 32.37
CA ASP A 45 -15.40 1.88 33.25
C ASP A 45 -14.95 0.68 32.41
N GLU A 46 -13.82 0.06 32.78
CA GLU A 46 -13.21 -1.07 32.08
C GLU A 46 -14.16 -2.28 31.96
N THR A 47 -15.13 -2.38 32.86
CA THR A 47 -16.14 -3.45 32.88
C THR A 47 -17.42 -3.11 32.13
N SER A 48 -17.55 -1.87 31.64
CA SER A 48 -18.75 -1.45 30.93
C SER A 48 -18.86 -2.12 29.56
N GLU A 49 -20.08 -2.47 29.16
CA GLU A 49 -20.37 -2.99 27.82
C GLU A 49 -19.89 -2.03 26.72
N SER A 50 -19.96 -0.72 26.97
CA SER A 50 -19.46 0.29 26.03
C SER A 50 -17.95 0.18 25.84
N HIS A 51 -17.17 0.01 26.91
CA HIS A 51 -15.72 -0.17 26.81
C HIS A 51 -15.35 -1.43 26.01
N LEU A 52 -16.01 -2.55 26.29
CA LEU A 52 -15.81 -3.80 25.56
C LEU A 52 -16.17 -3.66 24.07
N ALA A 53 -17.31 -3.02 23.76
CA ALA A 53 -17.71 -2.76 22.38
C ALA A 53 -16.74 -1.83 21.65
N HIS A 54 -16.19 -0.84 22.35
CA HIS A 54 -15.16 0.06 21.79
C HIS A 54 -13.87 -0.71 21.48
N LEU A 55 -13.41 -1.57 22.38
CA LEU A 55 -12.24 -2.42 22.15
C LEU A 55 -12.44 -3.35 20.95
N GLU A 56 -13.61 -3.98 20.82
CA GLU A 56 -13.92 -4.83 19.67
C GLU A 56 -13.91 -4.04 18.35
N HIS A 57 -14.50 -2.83 18.36
CA HIS A 57 -14.50 -1.95 17.20
C HIS A 57 -13.08 -1.49 16.81
N GLN A 58 -12.27 -1.11 17.80
CA GLN A 58 -10.85 -0.77 17.65
C GLN A 58 -10.07 -1.92 17.00
N GLN A 59 -10.28 -3.15 17.48
CA GLN A 59 -9.62 -4.32 16.91
C GLN A 59 -10.02 -4.56 15.45
N LYS A 60 -11.32 -4.50 15.13
CA LYS A 60 -11.81 -4.64 13.75
C LYS A 60 -11.22 -3.59 12.82
N LEU A 61 -11.08 -2.36 13.29
CA LEU A 61 -10.46 -1.28 12.53
C LEU A 61 -8.99 -1.60 12.25
N ARG A 62 -8.20 -1.94 13.27
CA ARG A 62 -6.79 -2.35 13.11
C ARG A 62 -6.63 -3.53 12.15
N ASP A 63 -7.47 -4.55 12.24
CA ASP A 63 -7.45 -5.70 11.34
C ASP A 63 -7.81 -5.32 9.89
N GLY A 64 -8.72 -4.37 9.70
CA GLY A 64 -9.07 -3.84 8.38
C GLY A 64 -7.91 -3.07 7.74
N VAL A 65 -7.22 -2.27 8.56
CA VAL A 65 -6.05 -1.49 8.14
C VAL A 65 -4.89 -2.39 7.75
N ALA A 66 -4.59 -3.40 8.56
CA ALA A 66 -3.54 -4.37 8.24
C ALA A 66 -3.80 -5.06 6.88
N ARG A 67 -5.06 -5.44 6.60
CA ARG A 67 -5.46 -6.03 5.32
C ARG A 67 -5.32 -5.06 4.14
N LEU A 68 -5.64 -3.78 4.34
CA LEU A 68 -5.44 -2.76 3.30
C LEU A 68 -3.95 -2.59 2.99
N THR A 69 -3.10 -2.49 4.02
CA THR A 69 -1.65 -2.36 3.87
C THR A 69 -1.06 -3.55 3.11
N GLU A 70 -1.49 -4.77 3.46
CA GLU A 70 -1.06 -5.98 2.77
C GLU A 70 -1.48 -6.00 1.29
N ALA A 71 -2.72 -5.60 0.98
CA ALA A 71 -3.18 -5.50 -0.40
C ALA A 71 -2.38 -4.47 -1.22
N LEU A 72 -2.04 -3.33 -0.62
CA LEU A 72 -1.19 -2.32 -1.27
C LEU A 72 0.22 -2.84 -1.53
N ASP A 73 0.81 -3.59 -0.59
CA ASP A 73 2.12 -4.20 -0.78
C ASP A 73 2.13 -5.28 -1.88
N GLN A 74 1.05 -6.05 -2.01
CA GLN A 74 0.86 -6.99 -3.11
C GLN A 74 0.81 -6.28 -4.47
N VAL A 75 0.08 -5.17 -4.57
CA VAL A 75 0.02 -4.37 -5.81
C VAL A 75 1.41 -3.83 -6.17
N ARG A 76 2.16 -3.33 -5.18
CA ARG A 76 3.54 -2.87 -5.38
C ARG A 76 4.45 -3.99 -5.89
N THR A 77 4.34 -5.18 -5.30
CA THR A 77 5.13 -6.36 -5.69
C THR A 77 4.82 -6.78 -7.13
N GLN A 78 3.54 -6.81 -7.53
CA GLN A 78 3.14 -7.14 -8.90
C GLN A 78 3.64 -6.10 -9.91
N LEU A 79 3.58 -4.81 -9.55
CA LEU A 79 4.07 -3.74 -10.40
C LEU A 79 5.59 -3.82 -10.62
N ALA A 80 6.35 -4.13 -9.57
CA ALA A 80 7.78 -4.38 -9.65
C ALA A 80 8.10 -5.58 -10.55
N GLY A 81 7.31 -6.66 -10.47
CA GLY A 81 7.41 -7.82 -11.37
C GLY A 81 7.22 -7.44 -12.83
N HIS A 82 6.14 -6.71 -13.15
CA HIS A 82 5.90 -6.22 -14.51
C HIS A 82 7.01 -5.29 -15.04
N ARG A 83 7.65 -4.51 -14.16
CA ARG A 83 8.81 -3.67 -14.53
C ARG A 83 10.01 -4.53 -14.96
N GLU A 84 10.30 -5.60 -14.22
CA GLU A 84 11.42 -6.49 -14.56
C GLU A 84 11.14 -7.28 -15.83
N ASP A 85 9.93 -7.84 -15.99
CA ASP A 85 9.52 -8.51 -17.24
C ASP A 85 9.68 -7.58 -18.45
N ALA A 86 9.22 -6.33 -18.32
CA ALA A 86 9.36 -5.34 -19.38
C ALA A 86 10.84 -5.00 -19.68
N ARG A 87 11.72 -5.09 -18.68
CA ARG A 87 13.16 -4.84 -18.81
C ARG A 87 13.85 -6.01 -19.53
N GLU A 88 13.50 -7.25 -19.17
CA GLU A 88 14.01 -8.45 -19.83
C GLU A 88 13.63 -8.48 -21.31
N ILE A 89 12.37 -8.19 -21.63
CA ILE A 89 11.88 -8.06 -23.01
C ILE A 89 12.66 -6.99 -23.78
N GLU A 90 13.02 -5.89 -23.14
CA GLU A 90 13.80 -4.82 -23.79
C GLU A 90 15.24 -5.28 -24.09
N VAL A 91 15.89 -5.95 -23.14
CA VAL A 91 17.24 -6.52 -23.33
C VAL A 91 17.25 -7.56 -24.44
N GLU A 92 16.29 -8.49 -24.47
CA GLU A 92 16.18 -9.50 -25.53
C GLU A 92 15.95 -8.86 -26.92
N ASN A 93 15.04 -7.88 -27.02
CA ASN A 93 14.79 -7.21 -28.29
C ASN A 93 16.02 -6.44 -28.80
N VAL A 94 16.79 -5.80 -27.92
CA VAL A 94 18.05 -5.15 -28.31
C VAL A 94 19.09 -6.18 -28.78
N ALA A 95 19.12 -7.37 -28.18
CA ALA A 95 20.03 -8.45 -28.60
C ALA A 95 19.65 -9.08 -29.96
N ILE A 96 18.37 -9.04 -30.35
CA ILE A 96 17.88 -9.58 -31.63
C ILE A 96 18.08 -8.59 -32.79
N VAL A 97 18.03 -7.28 -32.52
CA VAL A 97 18.07 -6.23 -33.55
C VAL A 97 19.51 -5.79 -33.89
N ASN A 98 20.50 -6.13 -33.05
CA ASN A 98 21.93 -5.92 -33.29
C ASN A 98 22.60 -7.18 -33.86
#